data_AF-A0A3S1J958-F1
#
_entry.id   AF-A0A3S1J958-F1
#
_cell.length_a   1.000
_cell.length_b   1.000
_cell.length_c   1.000
_cell.angle_alpha   90.00
_cell.angle_beta   90.00
_cell.angle_gamma   90.00
#
_symmetry.space_group_name_H-M   'P 1'
#
loop_
_entity.id
_entity.type
_entity.pdbx_description
1 polymer ?
#
loop_
_entity_poly.entity_id
_entity_poly.type
_entity_poly.pdbx_seq_one_letter_code
_entity_poly.pdbx_strand_id
1 'polypeptide(L)'
;LIGSSWTIPGNDPGDKGETAFVAGKDLQIRSIGALRADWNSQPVALNNQGVVVGHSWFGRTFPGGPQRAFVWSEEQGMIDLGTLGGPAAVPVAINDSGVVVGITSDAAGRNCCFIWSATEGMRELLPGLASTGVVALND
;
A
#
# COMPACT_ATOMS: atom_id res chain seq x y z
N LEU A 1 3.34 -12.79 -9.28
CA LEU A 1 3.53 -12.84 -7.80
C LEU A 1 4.06 -11.49 -7.32
N ILE A 2 3.95 -11.18 -6.03
CA ILE A 2 4.50 -9.97 -5.41
C ILE A 2 5.45 -10.34 -4.28
N GLY A 3 6.37 -9.45 -3.96
CA GLY A 3 7.24 -9.57 -2.80
C GLY A 3 8.05 -8.29 -2.59
N SER A 4 8.97 -8.33 -1.63
CA SER A 4 9.83 -7.21 -1.29
C SER A 4 11.26 -7.70 -1.11
N SER A 5 12.24 -6.89 -1.49
CA SER A 5 13.65 -7.28 -1.46
C SER A 5 14.58 -6.08 -1.36
N TRP A 6 15.74 -6.30 -0.76
CA TRP A 6 16.80 -5.31 -0.59
C TRP A 6 17.70 -5.19 -1.83
N THR A 7 17.72 -6.21 -2.69
CA THR A 7 18.77 -6.41 -3.72
C THR A 7 18.24 -6.39 -5.15
N ILE A 8 17.01 -5.92 -5.39
CA ILE A 8 16.43 -5.88 -6.74
C ILE A 8 17.08 -4.78 -7.61
N PRO A 9 17.30 -5.03 -8.91
CA PRO A 9 17.82 -4.03 -9.85
C PRO A 9 16.95 -2.77 -9.87
N GLY A 10 17.58 -1.59 -9.86
CA GLY A 10 16.89 -0.29 -9.77
C GLY A 10 16.61 0.19 -8.35
N ASN A 11 16.91 -0.62 -7.32
CA ASN A 11 17.03 -0.14 -5.96
C ASN A 11 18.38 0.59 -5.81
N ASP A 12 18.35 1.91 -5.63
CA ASP A 12 19.55 2.75 -5.49
C ASP A 12 20.33 2.33 -4.22
N PRO A 13 21.63 2.00 -4.31
CA PRO A 13 22.42 1.43 -3.20
C PRO A 13 22.67 2.37 -1.99
N GLY A 14 22.13 3.59 -1.99
CA GLY A 14 22.22 4.52 -0.86
C GLY A 14 21.02 4.42 0.09
N ASP A 15 21.19 3.77 1.24
CA ASP A 15 20.25 3.72 2.39
C ASP A 15 18.79 3.28 2.12
N LYS A 16 18.38 2.96 0.89
CA LYS A 16 17.04 2.47 0.58
C LYS A 16 16.92 1.01 1.00
N GLY A 17 16.01 0.77 1.94
CA GLY A 17 15.73 -0.55 2.44
C GLY A 17 14.89 -1.37 1.48
N GLU A 18 14.08 -2.26 2.03
CA GLU A 18 13.22 -3.18 1.29
C GLU A 18 12.34 -2.47 0.26
N THR A 19 12.37 -2.95 -0.99
CA THR A 19 11.55 -2.42 -2.08
C THR A 19 10.62 -3.48 -2.64
N ALA A 20 9.36 -3.11 -2.82
CA ALA A 20 8.35 -3.94 -3.42
C ALA A 20 8.67 -4.25 -4.90
N PHE A 21 8.29 -5.45 -5.32
CA PHE A 21 8.40 -5.90 -6.69
C PHE A 21 7.19 -6.72 -7.11
N VAL A 22 6.99 -6.77 -8.42
CA VAL A 22 6.15 -7.76 -9.10
C VAL A 22 7.04 -8.74 -9.85
N ALA A 23 6.65 -10.00 -9.90
CA ALA A 23 7.26 -10.98 -10.79
C ALA A 23 6.23 -11.54 -11.78
N GLY A 24 6.59 -11.49 -13.06
CA GLY A 24 5.82 -12.03 -14.16
C GLY A 24 5.69 -13.56 -14.10
N LYS A 25 4.93 -14.14 -15.03
CA LYS A 25 4.75 -15.60 -15.13
C LYS A 25 6.06 -16.33 -15.46
N ASP A 26 7.00 -15.63 -16.07
CA ASP A 26 8.37 -16.04 -16.38
C ASP A 26 9.35 -15.81 -15.22
N LEU A 27 8.86 -15.40 -14.05
CA LEU A 27 9.63 -15.07 -12.85
C LEU A 27 10.60 -13.89 -13.03
N GLN A 28 10.44 -13.09 -14.08
CA GLN A 28 11.17 -11.84 -14.20
C GLN A 28 10.68 -10.85 -13.16
N ILE A 29 11.61 -10.42 -12.30
CA ILE A 29 11.33 -9.47 -11.21
C ILE A 29 11.48 -8.05 -11.72
N ARG A 30 10.49 -7.21 -11.41
CA ARG A 30 10.51 -5.78 -11.68
C ARG A 30 10.22 -5.02 -10.39
N SER A 31 11.11 -4.10 -10.03
CA SER A 31 10.87 -3.14 -8.96
C SER A 31 9.66 -2.27 -9.29
N ILE A 32 8.75 -2.09 -8.33
CA ILE A 32 7.65 -1.13 -8.45
C ILE A 32 7.95 0.19 -7.73
N GLY A 33 9.12 0.29 -7.09
CA GLY A 33 9.57 1.49 -6.38
C GLY A 33 8.82 1.75 -5.08
N ALA A 34 8.79 3.02 -4.67
CA ALA A 34 8.14 3.52 -3.46
C ALA A 34 7.46 4.86 -3.76
N LEU A 35 6.59 5.32 -2.84
CA LEU A 35 5.83 6.56 -3.04
C LEU A 35 6.72 7.80 -3.17
N ARG A 36 7.92 7.74 -2.59
CA ARG A 36 8.97 8.75 -2.71
C ARG A 36 10.31 8.06 -2.92
N ALA A 37 11.23 8.75 -3.59
CA ALA A 37 12.50 8.16 -4.02
C ALA A 37 13.34 7.60 -2.87
N ASP A 38 13.21 8.11 -1.65
CA ASP A 38 13.94 7.77 -0.43
C ASP A 38 13.12 6.92 0.58
N TRP A 39 12.01 6.35 0.11
CA TRP A 39 11.13 5.50 0.90
C TRP A 39 11.33 4.02 0.57
N ASN A 40 11.00 3.18 1.54
CA ASN A 40 10.89 1.74 1.37
C ASN A 40 9.45 1.38 1.01
N SER A 41 9.22 0.17 0.52
CA SER A 41 7.88 -0.32 0.20
C SER A 41 7.76 -1.82 0.41
N GLN A 42 6.58 -2.23 0.87
CA GLN A 42 6.18 -3.64 0.93
C GLN A 42 4.82 -3.79 0.26
N PRO A 43 4.66 -4.77 -0.65
CA PRO A 43 3.35 -5.11 -1.17
C PRO A 43 2.58 -5.95 -0.14
N VAL A 44 1.26 -5.79 -0.12
CA VAL A 44 0.36 -6.51 0.77
C VAL A 44 -0.50 -7.49 -0.01
N ALA A 45 -1.12 -7.05 -1.11
CA ALA A 45 -1.98 -7.90 -1.92
C ALA A 45 -1.91 -7.54 -3.41
N LEU A 46 -2.33 -8.48 -4.25
CA LEU A 46 -2.35 -8.40 -5.71
C LEU A 46 -3.69 -8.97 -6.19
N ASN A 47 -4.42 -8.24 -7.02
CA ASN A 47 -5.66 -8.74 -7.64
C ASN A 47 -5.39 -9.38 -9.03
N ASN A 48 -6.42 -9.96 -9.66
CA ASN A 48 -6.29 -10.67 -10.94
C ASN A 48 -6.02 -9.74 -12.13
N GLN A 49 -6.17 -8.42 -11.95
CA GLN A 49 -5.87 -7.41 -12.95
C GLN A 49 -4.41 -6.92 -12.90
N GLY A 50 -3.59 -7.45 -11.99
CA GLY A 50 -2.20 -7.02 -11.84
C GLY A 50 -2.04 -5.78 -10.96
N VAL A 51 -3.08 -5.34 -10.25
CA VAL A 51 -3.01 -4.19 -9.35
C VAL A 51 -2.47 -4.64 -8.00
N VAL A 52 -1.39 -4.00 -7.58
CA VAL A 52 -0.75 -4.23 -6.29
C VAL A 52 -1.25 -3.19 -5.30
N VAL A 53 -1.59 -3.61 -4.10
CA VAL A 53 -1.75 -2.71 -2.95
C VAL A 53 -0.63 -2.96 -1.96
N GLY A 54 -0.10 -1.90 -1.36
CA GLY A 54 1.00 -2.00 -0.41
C GLY A 54 1.14 -0.76 0.43
N HIS A 55 2.18 -0.71 1.25
CA HIS A 55 2.49 0.48 2.03
C HIS A 55 3.94 0.87 1.84
N SER A 56 4.18 2.18 1.94
CA SER A 56 5.50 2.79 1.81
C SER A 56 5.78 3.63 3.05
N TRP A 57 7.04 3.72 3.45
CA TRP A 57 7.46 4.50 4.62
C TRP A 57 8.85 5.09 4.40
N PHE A 58 9.15 6.17 5.12
CA PHE A 58 10.46 6.81 5.04
C PHE A 58 11.55 5.91 5.63
N GLY A 59 12.60 5.62 4.84
CA GLY A 59 13.57 4.55 5.14
C GLY A 59 14.29 4.71 6.50
N ARG A 60 14.58 5.94 6.94
CA ARG A 60 15.24 6.20 8.25
C ARG A 60 14.36 5.95 9.47
N THR A 61 13.07 5.72 9.27
CA THR A 61 12.11 5.46 10.36
C THR A 61 11.70 3.99 10.45
N PHE A 62 12.44 3.09 9.79
CA PHE A 62 12.17 1.65 9.87
C PHE A 62 12.86 0.99 11.08
N PRO A 63 12.20 0.04 11.78
CA PRO A 63 10.74 -0.14 11.84
C PRO A 63 10.11 0.86 12.82
N GLY A 64 9.05 1.58 12.42
CA GLY A 64 8.29 2.44 13.35
C GLY A 64 7.70 3.76 12.82
N GLY A 65 8.08 4.21 11.62
CA GLY A 65 7.56 5.44 11.02
C GLY A 65 6.13 5.33 10.46
N PRO A 66 5.47 6.46 10.21
CA PRO A 66 4.14 6.46 9.59
C PRO A 66 4.19 5.85 8.19
N GLN A 67 3.27 4.93 7.94
CA GLN A 67 3.13 4.23 6.67
C GLN A 67 2.07 4.89 5.80
N ARG A 68 2.30 4.93 4.49
CA ARG A 68 1.34 5.44 3.49
C ARG A 68 0.93 4.29 2.60
N ALA A 69 -0.38 4.04 2.54
CA ALA A 69 -0.94 3.06 1.64
C ALA A 69 -0.82 3.53 0.19
N PHE A 70 -0.53 2.61 -0.73
CA PHE A 70 -0.50 2.86 -2.16
C PHE A 70 -1.23 1.77 -2.93
N VAL A 71 -1.68 2.11 -4.14
CA VAL A 71 -1.91 1.15 -5.22
C VAL A 71 -0.87 1.35 -6.31
N TRP A 72 -0.51 0.28 -7.02
CA TRP A 72 0.37 0.32 -8.17
C TRP A 72 -0.20 -0.55 -9.29
N SER A 73 -0.13 -0.04 -10.51
CA SER A 73 -0.31 -0.82 -11.73
C SER A 73 0.77 -0.47 -12.74
N GLU A 74 1.01 -1.36 -13.70
CA GLU A 74 1.96 -1.09 -14.78
C GLU A 74 1.55 0.12 -15.63
N GLU A 75 0.24 0.33 -15.80
CA GLU A 75 -0.31 1.43 -16.59
C GLU A 75 -0.26 2.78 -15.86
N GLN A 76 -0.60 2.81 -14.57
CA GLN A 76 -0.80 4.07 -13.84
C GLN A 76 0.38 4.42 -12.92
N GLY A 77 1.33 3.51 -12.74
CA GLY A 77 2.39 3.66 -11.75
C GLY A 77 1.83 3.62 -10.33
N MET A 78 2.55 4.23 -9.39
CA MET A 78 2.18 4.23 -7.96
C MET A 78 1.28 5.42 -7.62
N ILE A 79 0.19 5.16 -6.91
CA ILE A 79 -0.79 6.15 -6.46
C ILE A 79 -0.88 6.07 -4.94
N ASP A 80 -0.72 7.23 -4.27
CA ASP A 80 -0.93 7.38 -2.84
C ASP A 80 -2.44 7.38 -2.53
N LEU A 81 -2.88 6.53 -1.59
CA LEU A 81 -4.30 6.45 -1.24
C LEU A 81 -4.75 7.58 -0.32
N GLY A 82 -3.80 8.32 0.27
CA GLY A 82 -4.06 9.30 1.31
C GLY A 82 -4.30 8.67 2.68
N THR A 83 -4.87 9.47 3.58
CA THR A 83 -5.31 9.08 4.93
C THR A 83 -6.63 9.78 5.25
N LEU A 84 -7.30 9.41 6.35
CA LEU A 84 -8.46 10.15 6.87
C LEU A 84 -8.07 11.36 7.74
N GLY A 85 -6.89 11.94 7.49
CA GLY A 85 -6.33 13.05 8.24
C GLY A 85 -5.35 12.66 9.34
N GLY A 86 -5.25 11.37 9.70
CA GLY A 86 -4.18 10.86 10.55
C GLY A 86 -2.86 10.66 9.81
N PRO A 87 -1.77 10.30 10.52
CA PRO A 87 -0.44 10.23 9.93
C PRO A 87 -0.19 8.98 9.07
N ALA A 88 -1.01 7.93 9.21
CA ALA A 88 -0.73 6.65 8.57
C ALA A 88 -1.98 5.94 8.02
N ALA A 89 -1.75 5.11 7.00
CA ALA A 89 -2.71 4.16 6.46
C ALA A 89 -2.00 2.87 6.06
N VAL A 90 -2.62 1.74 6.39
CA VAL A 90 -2.12 0.39 6.11
C VAL A 90 -3.22 -0.37 5.36
N PRO A 91 -2.99 -0.77 4.10
CA PRO A 91 -3.97 -1.57 3.37
C PRO A 91 -3.94 -3.01 3.87
N VAL A 92 -5.07 -3.68 3.73
CA VAL A 92 -5.26 -5.09 4.14
C VAL A 92 -5.60 -5.96 2.94
N ALA A 93 -6.49 -5.49 2.05
CA ALA A 93 -6.93 -6.26 0.90
C ALA A 93 -7.30 -5.36 -0.29
N ILE A 94 -7.29 -5.96 -1.47
CA ILE A 94 -7.80 -5.40 -2.73
C ILE A 94 -8.66 -6.47 -3.42
N ASN A 95 -9.78 -6.07 -4.02
CA ASN A 95 -10.61 -6.95 -4.84
C ASN A 95 -10.36 -6.74 -6.35
N ASP A 96 -10.97 -7.55 -7.20
CA ASP A 96 -10.77 -7.48 -8.66
C ASP A 96 -11.34 -6.21 -9.30
N SER A 97 -12.23 -5.50 -8.61
CA SER A 97 -12.72 -4.17 -9.04
C SER A 97 -11.79 -3.02 -8.64
N GLY A 98 -10.64 -3.30 -8.01
CA GLY A 98 -9.69 -2.29 -7.56
C GLY A 98 -10.11 -1.55 -6.30
N VAL A 99 -11.11 -2.05 -5.56
CA VAL A 99 -11.50 -1.53 -4.26
C VAL A 99 -10.49 -2.01 -3.23
N VAL A 100 -9.99 -1.09 -2.41
CA VAL A 100 -9.03 -1.37 -1.35
C VAL A 100 -9.67 -1.13 0.00
N VAL A 101 -9.38 -2.01 0.97
CA VAL A 101 -9.72 -1.78 2.38
C VAL A 101 -8.48 -1.87 3.25
N GLY A 102 -8.54 -1.21 4.41
CA GLY A 102 -7.47 -1.26 5.38
C GLY A 102 -7.76 -0.51 6.66
N ILE A 103 -6.70 -0.19 7.39
CA ILE A 103 -6.75 0.49 8.68
C ILE A 103 -6.02 1.83 8.54
N THR A 104 -6.56 2.86 9.18
CA THR A 104 -5.97 4.20 9.25
C THR A 104 -6.33 4.85 10.58
N SER A 105 -5.83 6.05 10.81
CA SER A 105 -6.33 6.94 11.87
C SER A 105 -6.88 8.22 11.27
N ASP A 106 -7.88 8.80 11.93
CA ASP A 106 -8.38 10.13 11.58
C ASP A 106 -7.54 11.24 12.23
N ALA A 107 -7.88 12.50 11.95
CA ALA A 107 -7.19 13.66 12.50
C ALA A 107 -7.25 13.77 14.04
N ALA A 108 -8.19 13.08 14.69
CA ALA A 108 -8.30 13.01 16.15
C ALA A 108 -7.51 11.82 16.74
N GLY A 109 -6.84 11.03 15.90
CA GLY A 109 -6.07 9.86 16.30
C GLY A 109 -6.92 8.62 16.58
N ARG A 110 -8.20 8.63 16.21
CA ARG A 110 -9.07 7.46 16.35
C ARG A 110 -8.76 6.46 15.25
N ASN A 111 -8.65 5.18 15.61
CA ASN A 111 -8.48 4.10 14.64
C ASN A 111 -9.78 3.87 13.86
N CYS A 112 -9.65 3.78 12.55
CA CYS A 112 -10.74 3.60 11.60
C CYS A 112 -10.38 2.51 10.59
N CYS A 113 -11.39 1.84 10.05
CA CYS A 113 -11.24 1.14 8.79
C CYS A 113 -11.52 2.09 7.64
N PHE A 114 -10.73 1.99 6.57
CA PHE A 114 -10.98 2.72 5.34
C PHE A 114 -11.41 1.80 4.20
N ILE A 115 -12.12 2.40 3.25
CA ILE A 115 -12.33 1.89 1.91
C ILE A 115 -11.85 2.95 0.92
N TRP A 116 -11.23 2.50 -0.18
CA TRP A 116 -10.74 3.36 -1.24
C TRP A 116 -11.13 2.78 -2.60
N SER A 117 -11.46 3.68 -3.52
CA SER A 117 -11.54 3.41 -4.96
C SER A 117 -10.92 4.58 -5.72
N ALA A 118 -10.48 4.35 -6.95
CA ALA A 118 -9.88 5.41 -7.77
C ALA A 118 -10.82 6.60 -8.03
N THR A 119 -12.14 6.37 -8.00
CA THR A 119 -13.15 7.40 -8.28
C THR A 119 -13.62 8.14 -7.03
N GLU A 120 -13.58 7.51 -5.85
CA GLU A 120 -14.14 8.10 -4.63
C GLU A 120 -13.07 8.49 -3.60
N GLY A 121 -11.83 8.04 -3.78
CA GLY A 121 -10.76 8.25 -2.82
C GLY A 121 -10.99 7.49 -1.51
N MET A 122 -10.19 7.82 -0.49
CA MET A 122 -10.28 7.17 0.82
C MET A 122 -11.43 7.74 1.64
N ARG A 123 -12.26 6.86 2.21
CA ARG A 123 -13.28 7.20 3.20
C ARG A 123 -13.35 6.17 4.32
N GLU A 124 -13.98 6.52 5.44
CA GLU A 124 -14.26 5.57 6.52
C GLU A 124 -15.25 4.50 6.01
N LEU A 125 -14.89 3.22 6.17
CA LEU A 125 -15.72 2.11 5.69
C LEU A 125 -16.97 1.93 6.54
N LEU A 126 -16.85 2.07 7.87
CA LEU A 126 -17.94 1.89 8.83
C LEU A 126 -18.02 3.10 9.78
N PRO A 127 -18.58 4.23 9.34
CA PRO A 127 -18.63 5.46 10.14
C PRO A 127 -19.25 5.24 11.52
N GLY A 128 -18.56 5.69 12.56
CA GLY A 128 -19.04 5.63 13.95
C GLY A 128 -18.74 4.32 14.68
N LEU A 129 -18.08 3.38 14.03
CA LEU A 129 -17.50 2.20 14.68
C LEU A 129 -15.98 2.33 14.67
N ALA A 130 -15.37 2.29 15.86
CA ALA A 130 -13.93 2.09 15.99
C ALA A 130 -13.61 0.64 15.62
N SER A 131 -13.60 0.34 14.32
CA SER A 131 -13.34 -1.01 13.83
C SER A 131 -11.84 -1.17 13.51
N THR A 132 -11.26 -2.27 13.97
CA THR A 132 -9.91 -2.72 13.60
C THR A 132 -9.94 -4.08 12.86
N GLY A 133 -11.13 -4.60 12.55
CA GLY A 133 -11.35 -5.99 12.16
C GLY A 133 -11.93 -6.20 10.76
N VAL A 134 -11.58 -5.38 9.77
CA VAL A 134 -11.94 -5.69 8.37
C VAL A 134 -10.96 -6.72 7.84
N VAL A 135 -11.43 -7.93 7.54
CA VAL A 135 -10.56 -9.08 7.24
C VAL A 135 -10.78 -9.66 5.84
N ALA A 136 -11.75 -9.16 5.06
CA ALA A 136 -11.90 -9.60 3.66
C ALA A 136 -12.73 -8.62 2.83
N LEU A 137 -12.35 -8.49 1.56
CA LEU A 137 -13.24 -8.10 0.47
C LEU A 137 -13.77 -9.37 -0.18
N ASN A 138 -14.98 -9.31 -0.74
CA ASN A 138 -15.50 -10.39 -1.57
C ASN A 138 -15.05 -10.21 -3.03
N ASP A 139 -14.80 -11.34 -3.68
CA ASP A 139 -14.75 -11.49 -5.13
C ASP A 139 -15.82 -12.50 -5.55
#